data_AF-A0A8T1TMI4-F1
#
_entry.id   AF-A0A8T1TMI4-F1
#
_cell.length_a   1.000
_cell.length_b   1.000
_cell.length_c   1.000
_cell.angle_alpha   90.00
_cell.angle_beta   90.00
_cell.angle_gamma   90.00
#
_symmetry.space_group_name_H-M   'P 1'
#
loop_
_entity.id
_entity.type
_entity.pdbx_description
1 polymer ?
#
loop_
_entity_poly.entity_id
_entity_poly.type
_entity_poly.pdbx_seq_one_letter_code
_entity_poly.pdbx_strand_id
1 'polypeptide(L)'
;MNPAPAPSATSEVPPALPAAPEVPAEPPAAPPVAADASAPVTEASLQAMLSESSEASVDQMMTAVGFDDVLAAVQPLSDSIPDLPRRIGELEVRLRSAEADAATTKRSVVSQMLARESAEQLLKISSSKVESLEAENRRLRATNIRVDALLQKIKESTGLHTQDLELARAEVAERDAVTHAL
;
A
#
# COMPACT_ATOMS: atom_id res chain seq x y z
N MET A 1 -45.08 -16.56 6.17
CA MET A 1 -44.42 -15.62 7.09
C MET A 1 -43.27 -14.94 6.35
N ASN A 2 -43.09 -13.66 6.64
CA ASN A 2 -42.49 -12.58 5.86
C ASN A 2 -41.00 -12.73 5.44
N PRO A 3 -40.53 -11.88 4.49
CA PRO A 3 -39.56 -12.23 3.46
C PRO A 3 -38.12 -11.81 3.78
N ALA A 4 -37.14 -12.34 3.02
CA ALA A 4 -35.81 -11.75 2.93
C ALA A 4 -35.78 -10.70 1.79
N PRO A 5 -35.18 -9.52 2.00
CA PRO A 5 -35.08 -8.48 0.99
C PRO A 5 -33.86 -8.70 0.08
N ALA A 6 -34.00 -8.37 -1.21
CA ALA A 6 -32.92 -7.91 -2.09
C ALA A 6 -33.07 -6.39 -2.26
N PRO A 7 -32.02 -5.59 -2.57
CA PRO A 7 -31.66 -5.45 -3.99
C PRO A 7 -30.21 -4.98 -4.34
N SER A 8 -29.89 -5.08 -5.64
CA SER A 8 -29.08 -4.20 -6.52
C SER A 8 -27.60 -3.91 -6.19
N ALA A 9 -26.62 -4.33 -6.99
CA ALA A 9 -26.23 -3.93 -8.36
C ALA A 9 -25.50 -2.57 -8.47
N THR A 10 -24.22 -2.62 -8.86
CA THR A 10 -23.48 -1.61 -9.68
C THR A 10 -22.14 -2.25 -10.07
N SER A 11 -21.91 -2.52 -11.36
CA SER A 11 -21.16 -1.70 -12.34
C SER A 11 -19.67 -1.52 -12.03
N GLU A 12 -18.73 -1.43 -12.96
CA GLU A 12 -18.53 -1.81 -14.37
C GLU A 12 -17.08 -1.32 -14.64
N VAL A 13 -16.33 -2.05 -15.46
CA VAL A 13 -14.91 -1.79 -15.82
C VAL A 13 -14.77 -0.44 -16.56
N PRO A 14 -13.67 0.32 -16.40
CA PRO A 14 -13.55 1.66 -16.98
C PRO A 14 -13.20 1.60 -18.47
N PRO A 15 -13.67 2.55 -19.30
CA PRO A 15 -13.10 2.80 -20.61
C PRO A 15 -12.29 4.11 -20.66
N ALA A 16 -11.26 4.07 -21.50
CA ALA A 16 -10.28 5.10 -21.78
C ALA A 16 -10.83 6.30 -22.60
N LEU A 17 -10.11 7.42 -22.49
CA LEU A 17 -10.22 8.65 -23.29
C LEU A 17 -10.08 8.42 -24.81
N PRO A 18 -10.64 9.31 -25.63
CA PRO A 18 -9.80 10.18 -26.49
C PRO A 18 -10.29 11.65 -26.51
N ALA A 19 -9.40 12.66 -26.44
CA ALA A 19 -8.77 13.40 -27.56
C ALA A 19 -9.81 13.96 -28.57
N ALA A 20 -9.84 15.21 -29.05
CA ALA A 20 -8.97 16.38 -29.17
C ALA A 20 -9.94 17.57 -29.54
N PRO A 21 -9.56 18.79 -29.99
CA PRO A 21 -8.26 19.33 -30.34
C PRO A 21 -7.99 20.75 -29.82
N GLU A 22 -6.80 21.19 -30.18
CA GLU A 22 -6.02 22.31 -29.69
C GLU A 22 -6.11 23.52 -30.67
N VAL A 23 -5.66 24.68 -30.17
CA VAL A 23 -5.17 25.90 -30.86
C VAL A 23 -6.18 26.77 -31.65
N PRO A 24 -5.87 28.04 -32.03
CA PRO A 24 -4.81 28.99 -31.60
C PRO A 24 -5.28 30.48 -31.48
N ALA A 25 -4.34 31.36 -31.05
CA ALA A 25 -4.08 32.73 -31.55
C ALA A 25 -4.38 33.96 -30.63
N GLU A 26 -3.29 34.50 -30.09
CA GLU A 26 -2.88 35.92 -30.00
C GLU A 26 -3.20 36.73 -31.29
N PRO A 27 -3.14 38.07 -31.35
CA PRO A 27 -3.60 39.19 -30.50
C PRO A 27 -4.71 40.03 -31.23
N PRO A 28 -5.30 41.07 -30.61
CA PRO A 28 -6.37 41.86 -31.25
C PRO A 28 -5.87 42.77 -32.39
N ALA A 29 -6.59 42.76 -33.52
CA ALA A 29 -6.40 43.71 -34.63
C ALA A 29 -7.27 44.98 -34.45
N ALA A 30 -6.56 46.11 -34.59
CA ALA A 30 -6.89 47.52 -34.75
C ALA A 30 -8.35 48.07 -34.72
N PRO A 31 -8.52 49.30 -34.17
CA PRO A 31 -9.80 49.98 -33.97
C PRO A 31 -10.41 50.55 -35.26
N PRO A 32 -11.74 50.84 -35.28
CA PRO A 32 -12.28 51.74 -36.28
C PRO A 32 -11.73 53.15 -36.06
N VAL A 33 -11.10 53.69 -37.10
CA VAL A 33 -10.73 55.10 -37.19
C VAL A 33 -12.01 55.94 -37.18
N ALA A 34 -12.18 56.78 -36.17
CA ALA A 34 -13.11 57.90 -36.22
C ALA A 34 -12.38 59.16 -35.73
N ALA A 35 -12.21 60.07 -36.69
CA ALA A 35 -12.16 61.51 -36.55
C ALA A 35 -11.28 62.11 -35.45
N ASP A 36 -10.19 62.69 -35.93
CA ASP A 36 -9.55 63.89 -35.42
C ASP A 36 -10.47 64.77 -34.55
N ALA A 37 -10.19 64.77 -33.26
CA ALA A 37 -10.56 65.83 -32.35
C ALA A 37 -9.35 66.07 -31.44
N SER A 38 -8.29 66.58 -32.05
CA SER A 38 -7.14 67.16 -31.34
C SER A 38 -7.60 68.39 -30.55
N ALA A 39 -8.18 68.16 -29.37
CA ALA A 39 -8.29 69.15 -28.32
C ALA A 39 -7.17 68.84 -27.30
N PRO A 40 -6.30 69.81 -26.95
CA PRO A 40 -5.29 69.55 -25.93
C PRO A 40 -6.02 69.29 -24.61
N VAL A 41 -6.01 68.04 -24.16
CA VAL A 41 -6.30 67.72 -22.76
C VAL A 41 -5.22 68.44 -21.97
N THR A 42 -5.56 69.59 -21.41
CA THR A 42 -4.63 70.35 -20.58
C THR A 42 -4.33 69.51 -19.34
N GLU A 43 -3.10 69.57 -18.85
CA GLU A 43 -2.66 68.89 -17.63
C GLU A 43 -3.59 69.19 -16.44
N ALA A 44 -4.18 70.38 -16.43
CA ALA A 44 -5.22 70.80 -15.49
C ALA A 44 -6.50 69.94 -15.55
N SER A 45 -6.91 69.45 -16.72
CA SER A 45 -8.10 68.60 -16.87
C SER A 45 -7.85 67.17 -16.39
N LEU A 46 -6.63 66.64 -16.58
CA LEU A 46 -6.23 65.36 -16.01
C LEU A 46 -6.06 65.45 -14.49
N GLN A 47 -5.48 66.54 -13.98
CA GLN A 47 -5.39 66.78 -12.55
C GLN A 47 -6.78 66.98 -11.92
N ALA A 48 -7.71 67.68 -12.58
CA ALA A 48 -9.08 67.82 -12.08
C ALA A 48 -9.82 66.47 -12.04
N MET A 49 -9.72 65.65 -13.09
CA MET A 49 -10.35 64.32 -13.09
C MET A 49 -9.70 63.34 -12.11
N LEU A 50 -8.39 63.42 -11.90
CA LEU A 50 -7.69 62.60 -10.90
C LEU A 50 -7.98 63.08 -9.48
N SER A 51 -8.11 64.39 -9.25
CA SER A 51 -8.51 64.95 -7.96
C SER A 51 -9.99 64.66 -7.67
N GLU A 52 -10.90 64.82 -8.63
CA GLU A 52 -12.32 64.47 -8.47
C GLU A 52 -12.51 62.95 -8.33
N SER A 53 -11.74 62.13 -9.07
CA SER A 53 -11.78 60.66 -8.91
C SER A 53 -11.10 60.20 -7.62
N SER A 54 -10.12 60.94 -7.09
CA SER A 54 -9.47 60.66 -5.80
C SER A 54 -10.34 61.11 -4.65
N GLU A 55 -10.99 62.28 -4.74
CA GLU A 55 -11.93 62.77 -3.73
C GLU A 55 -13.21 61.95 -3.73
N ALA A 56 -13.77 61.59 -4.88
CA ALA A 56 -14.93 60.70 -4.95
C ALA A 56 -14.60 59.27 -4.52
N SER A 57 -13.39 58.77 -4.76
CA SER A 57 -12.96 57.44 -4.29
C SER A 57 -12.64 57.41 -2.80
N VAL A 58 -12.06 58.50 -2.26
CA VAL A 58 -11.80 58.66 -0.82
C VAL A 58 -13.10 58.94 -0.06
N ASP A 59 -14.00 59.77 -0.61
CA ASP A 59 -15.34 59.98 -0.06
C ASP A 59 -16.19 58.73 -0.19
N GLN A 60 -16.09 57.93 -1.26
CA GLN A 60 -16.79 56.63 -1.40
C GLN A 60 -16.18 55.52 -0.53
N MET A 61 -14.88 55.57 -0.21
CA MET A 61 -14.27 54.73 0.84
C MET A 61 -14.69 55.18 2.24
N MET A 62 -14.87 56.48 2.48
CA MET A 62 -15.31 57.05 3.75
C MET A 62 -16.83 57.00 3.94
N THR A 63 -17.61 56.99 2.87
CA THR A 63 -19.06 56.78 2.88
C THR A 63 -19.39 55.31 2.69
N ALA A 64 -19.60 54.67 3.84
CA ALA A 64 -20.39 53.46 4.03
C ALA A 64 -19.72 52.11 3.69
N VAL A 65 -18.66 51.77 4.42
CA VAL A 65 -18.89 50.63 5.33
C VAL A 65 -19.72 51.23 6.46
N GLY A 66 -21.03 51.02 6.43
CA GLY A 66 -21.92 51.63 7.41
C GLY A 66 -21.45 51.25 8.81
N PHE A 67 -21.56 52.16 9.78
CA PHE A 67 -21.26 51.80 11.17
C PHE A 67 -22.07 50.55 11.60
N ASP A 68 -23.24 50.35 10.98
CA ASP A 68 -24.07 49.15 11.07
C ASP A 68 -23.44 47.90 10.41
N ASP A 69 -22.75 48.03 9.28
CA ASP A 69 -21.99 46.93 8.66
C ASP A 69 -20.78 46.54 9.51
N VAL A 70 -20.10 47.54 10.10
CA VAL A 70 -19.01 47.32 11.08
C VAL A 70 -19.56 46.65 12.34
N LEU A 71 -20.67 47.11 12.88
CA LEU A 71 -21.34 46.49 14.03
C LEU A 71 -21.79 45.06 13.71
N ALA A 72 -22.39 44.82 12.54
CA ALA A 72 -22.80 43.49 12.10
C ALA A 72 -21.61 42.55 11.92
N ALA A 73 -20.44 43.05 11.50
CA ALA A 73 -19.21 42.27 11.43
C ALA A 73 -18.54 42.05 12.81
N VAL A 74 -18.73 42.96 13.76
CA VAL A 74 -18.19 42.89 15.13
C VAL A 74 -19.07 42.05 16.05
N GLN A 75 -20.39 42.00 15.84
CA GLN A 75 -21.35 41.27 16.67
C GLN A 75 -20.96 39.78 16.89
N PRO A 76 -20.62 39.00 15.85
CA PRO A 76 -20.19 37.60 16.01
C PRO A 76 -18.87 37.47 16.78
N LEU A 77 -18.02 38.48 16.69
CA LEU A 77 -16.76 38.57 17.42
C LEU A 77 -17.04 38.87 18.90
N SER A 78 -17.90 39.85 19.19
CA SER A 78 -18.35 40.19 20.54
C SER A 78 -19.02 39.02 21.25
N ASP A 79 -19.76 38.20 20.52
CA ASP A 79 -20.44 37.01 21.07
C ASP A 79 -19.46 35.84 21.33
N SER A 80 -18.32 35.78 20.64
CA SER A 80 -17.33 34.69 20.74
C SER A 80 -16.11 35.00 21.62
N ILE A 81 -15.76 36.28 21.80
CA ILE A 81 -14.67 36.73 22.68
C ILE A 81 -14.81 36.23 24.12
N PRO A 82 -16.01 36.26 24.76
CA PRO A 82 -16.17 35.78 26.13
C PRO A 82 -15.97 34.26 26.28
N ASP A 83 -16.23 33.48 25.23
CA ASP A 83 -16.10 32.01 25.22
C ASP A 83 -14.69 31.54 24.81
N LEU A 84 -13.89 32.41 24.19
CA LEU A 84 -12.54 32.09 23.72
C LEU A 84 -11.62 31.49 24.81
N PRO A 85 -11.57 31.99 26.06
CA PRO A 85 -10.75 31.39 27.12
C PRO A 85 -11.13 29.94 27.43
N ARG A 86 -12.43 29.62 27.41
CA ARG A 86 -12.94 28.26 27.60
C ARG A 86 -12.47 27.34 26.48
N ARG A 87 -12.62 27.81 25.24
CA ARG A 87 -12.24 27.06 24.03
C ARG A 87 -10.74 26.80 23.95
N ILE A 88 -9.91 27.78 24.34
CA ILE A 88 -8.45 27.61 24.48
C ILE A 88 -8.15 26.53 25.53
N GLY A 89 -8.77 26.59 26.70
CA GLY A 89 -8.58 25.57 27.75
C GLY A 89 -8.96 24.15 27.28
N GLU A 90 -10.06 24.00 26.54
CA GLU A 90 -10.43 22.73 25.92
C GLU A 90 -9.41 22.25 24.89
N LEU A 91 -8.90 23.14 24.02
CA LEU A 91 -7.89 22.80 23.02
C LEU A 91 -6.56 22.40 23.67
N GLU A 92 -6.14 23.05 24.75
CA GLU A 92 -4.96 22.65 25.51
C GLU A 92 -5.11 21.27 26.15
N VAL A 93 -6.29 20.96 26.69
CA VAL A 93 -6.58 19.61 27.21
C VAL A 93 -6.52 18.58 26.09
N ARG A 94 -7.11 18.87 24.93
CA ARG A 94 -7.05 17.98 23.75
C ARG A 94 -5.62 17.81 23.25
N LEU A 95 -4.82 18.87 23.22
CA LEU A 95 -3.41 18.83 22.84
C LEU A 95 -2.62 17.92 23.77
N ARG A 96 -2.74 18.11 25.09
CA ARG A 96 -2.07 17.24 26.09
C ARG A 96 -2.50 15.77 25.97
N SER A 97 -3.78 15.51 25.71
CA SER A 97 -4.28 14.16 25.45
C SER A 97 -3.67 13.56 24.20
N ALA A 98 -3.68 14.29 23.08
CA ALA A 98 -3.12 13.83 21.81
C ALA A 98 -1.60 13.58 21.90
N GLU A 99 -0.87 14.41 22.66
CA GLU A 99 0.55 14.21 22.93
C GLU A 99 0.81 12.94 23.75
N ALA A 100 -0.03 12.66 24.76
CA ALA A 100 0.05 11.43 25.54
C ALA A 100 -0.23 10.19 24.67
N ASP A 101 -1.26 10.24 23.82
CA ASP A 101 -1.62 9.17 22.89
C ASP A 101 -0.54 8.95 21.81
N ALA A 102 0.06 10.03 21.30
CA ALA A 102 1.20 9.94 20.40
C ALA A 102 2.42 9.31 21.10
N ALA A 103 2.67 9.64 22.36
CA ALA A 103 3.78 9.07 23.13
C ALA A 103 3.57 7.57 23.43
N THR A 104 2.35 7.15 23.75
CA THR A 104 2.03 5.72 23.95
C THR A 104 2.14 4.95 22.63
N THR A 105 1.64 5.52 21.53
CA THR A 105 1.75 4.93 20.19
C THR A 105 3.21 4.78 19.76
N LYS A 106 4.04 5.81 19.94
CA LYS A 106 5.49 5.74 19.64
C LYS A 106 6.17 4.62 20.41
N ARG A 107 5.88 4.48 21.71
CA ARG A 107 6.42 3.36 22.51
C ARG A 107 5.94 2.01 21.99
N SER A 108 4.66 1.88 21.65
CA SER A 108 4.08 0.65 21.10
C SER A 108 4.74 0.23 19.78
N VAL A 109 4.97 1.18 18.86
CA VAL A 109 5.62 0.91 17.57
C VAL A 109 7.04 0.39 17.77
N VAL A 110 7.82 0.99 18.67
CA VAL A 110 9.18 0.49 18.98
C VAL A 110 9.15 -0.94 19.50
N SER A 111 8.23 -1.26 20.42
CA SER A 111 8.07 -2.64 20.90
C SER A 111 7.64 -3.61 19.80
N GLN A 112 6.72 -3.21 18.92
CA GLN A 112 6.32 -4.03 17.76
C GLN A 112 7.47 -4.26 16.78
N MET A 113 8.30 -3.25 16.53
CA MET A 113 9.46 -3.39 15.63
C MET A 113 10.46 -4.43 16.16
N LEU A 114 10.77 -4.40 17.45
CA LEU A 114 11.68 -5.38 18.07
C LEU A 114 11.09 -6.80 18.06
N ALA A 115 9.80 -6.93 18.36
CA ALA A 115 9.11 -8.22 18.30
C ALA A 115 9.11 -8.79 16.86
N ARG A 116 8.88 -7.92 15.87
CA ARG A 116 8.94 -8.28 14.45
C ARG A 116 10.35 -8.73 14.05
N GLU A 117 11.39 -7.99 14.41
CA GLU A 117 12.77 -8.35 14.10
C GLU A 117 13.13 -9.72 14.70
N SER A 118 12.75 -9.97 15.95
CA SER A 118 12.94 -11.27 16.59
C SER A 118 12.21 -12.40 15.85
N ALA A 119 10.97 -12.18 15.43
CA ALA A 119 10.21 -13.15 14.65
C ALA A 119 10.85 -13.42 13.28
N GLU A 120 11.38 -12.40 12.61
CA GLU A 120 12.10 -12.54 11.33
C GLU A 120 13.39 -13.36 11.49
N GLN A 121 14.13 -13.17 12.59
CA GLN A 121 15.31 -13.99 12.90
C GLN A 121 14.94 -15.46 13.15
N LEU A 122 13.88 -15.71 13.94
CA LEU A 122 13.37 -17.06 14.17
C LEU A 122 12.90 -17.73 12.88
N LEU A 123 12.22 -16.98 12.01
CA LEU A 123 11.80 -17.46 10.70
C LEU A 123 13.02 -17.89 9.89
N LYS A 124 14.06 -17.05 9.80
CA LYS A 124 15.31 -17.36 9.08
C LYS A 124 15.98 -18.63 9.59
N ILE A 125 16.10 -18.78 10.91
CA ILE A 125 16.65 -19.98 11.54
C ILE A 125 15.79 -21.20 11.18
N SER A 126 14.46 -21.09 11.31
CA SER A 126 13.54 -22.18 11.01
C SER A 126 13.59 -22.61 9.55
N SER A 127 13.64 -21.67 8.59
CA SER A 127 13.73 -21.96 7.16
C SER A 127 15.03 -22.71 6.84
N SER A 128 16.17 -22.26 7.37
CA SER A 128 17.44 -22.97 7.17
C SER A 128 17.42 -24.40 7.73
N LYS A 129 16.72 -24.63 8.85
CA LYS A 129 16.56 -25.96 9.44
C LYS A 129 15.67 -26.85 8.58
N VAL A 130 14.59 -26.32 8.01
CA VAL A 130 13.72 -27.05 7.08
C VAL A 130 14.50 -27.49 5.85
N GLU A 131 15.26 -26.57 5.22
CA GLU A 131 16.09 -26.89 4.05
C GLU A 131 17.11 -28.00 4.35
N SER A 132 17.75 -27.95 5.53
CA SER A 132 18.69 -28.98 5.99
C SER A 132 18.01 -30.35 6.17
N LEU A 133 16.86 -30.38 6.85
CA LEU A 133 16.10 -31.62 7.07
C LEU A 133 15.57 -32.20 5.74
N GLU A 134 15.15 -31.36 4.80
CA GLU A 134 14.74 -31.81 3.47
C GLU A 134 15.91 -32.43 2.70
N ALA A 135 17.12 -31.86 2.82
CA ALA A 135 18.32 -32.42 2.21
C ALA A 135 18.68 -33.78 2.82
N GLU A 136 18.59 -33.90 4.14
CA GLU A 136 18.80 -35.17 4.84
C GLU A 136 17.74 -36.21 4.44
N ASN A 137 16.48 -35.82 4.34
CA ASN A 137 15.41 -36.73 3.91
C ASN A 137 15.64 -37.26 2.49
N ARG A 138 16.06 -36.39 1.57
CA ARG A 138 16.48 -36.79 0.21
C ARG A 138 17.63 -37.80 0.24
N ARG A 139 18.64 -37.56 1.08
CA ARG A 139 19.77 -38.48 1.26
C ARG A 139 19.32 -39.83 1.81
N LEU A 140 18.48 -39.84 2.84
CA LEU A 140 17.96 -41.07 3.43
C LEU A 140 17.14 -41.89 2.44
N ARG A 141 16.29 -41.25 1.63
CA ARG A 141 15.55 -41.93 0.55
C ARG A 141 16.50 -42.57 -0.45
N ALA A 142 17.55 -41.88 -0.87
CA ALA A 142 18.55 -42.44 -1.78
C ALA A 142 19.28 -43.65 -1.17
N THR A 143 19.61 -43.60 0.12
CA THR A 143 20.19 -44.75 0.84
C THR A 143 19.21 -45.91 0.93
N ASN A 144 17.93 -45.65 1.20
CA ASN A 144 16.91 -46.67 1.30
C ASN A 144 16.76 -47.44 -0.02
N ILE A 145 16.69 -46.73 -1.14
CA ILE A 145 16.70 -47.34 -2.50
C ILE A 145 17.92 -48.23 -2.72
N ARG A 146 19.11 -47.82 -2.27
CA ARG A 146 20.33 -48.64 -2.39
C ARG A 146 20.25 -49.90 -1.53
N VAL A 147 19.72 -49.80 -0.32
CA VAL A 147 19.51 -50.95 0.57
C VAL A 147 18.52 -51.92 -0.04
N ASP A 148 17.40 -51.46 -0.59
CA ASP A 148 16.42 -52.30 -1.28
C ASP A 148 17.06 -53.07 -2.44
N ALA A 149 17.88 -52.39 -3.25
CA ALA A 149 18.62 -53.03 -4.34
C ALA A 149 19.60 -54.10 -3.84
N LEU A 150 20.27 -53.87 -2.71
CA LEU A 150 21.16 -54.86 -2.09
C LEU A 150 20.39 -56.05 -1.54
N LEU A 151 19.26 -55.82 -0.87
CA LEU A 151 18.41 -56.88 -0.36
C LEU A 151 17.86 -57.76 -1.49
N GLN A 152 17.47 -57.16 -2.62
CA GLN A 152 17.05 -57.89 -3.80
C GLN A 152 18.17 -58.78 -4.36
N LYS A 153 19.40 -58.25 -4.48
CA LYS A 153 20.56 -59.04 -4.90
C LYS A 153 20.90 -60.18 -3.95
N ILE A 154 20.80 -59.95 -2.64
CA ILE A 154 21.01 -60.99 -1.64
C ILE A 154 19.97 -62.09 -1.82
N LYS A 155 18.70 -61.74 -1.97
CA LYS A 155 17.62 -62.70 -2.20
C LYS A 155 17.86 -63.55 -3.44
N GLU A 156 18.26 -62.94 -4.55
CA GLU A 156 18.60 -63.64 -5.80
C GLU A 156 19.79 -64.59 -5.63
N SER A 157 20.88 -64.09 -5.03
CA SER A 157 22.10 -64.88 -4.77
C SER A 157 21.85 -66.05 -3.82
N THR A 158 21.11 -65.83 -2.74
CA THR A 158 20.73 -66.91 -1.80
C THR A 158 19.84 -67.95 -2.48
N GLY A 159 18.92 -67.52 -3.36
CA GLY A 159 18.11 -68.44 -4.17
C GLY A 159 18.96 -69.33 -5.07
N LEU A 160 19.92 -68.74 -5.81
CA LEU A 160 20.84 -69.47 -6.67
C LEU A 160 21.71 -70.46 -5.87
N HIS A 161 22.28 -70.00 -4.76
CA HIS A 161 23.09 -70.86 -3.89
C HIS A 161 22.30 -72.05 -3.33
N THR A 162 21.03 -71.84 -3.01
CA THR A 162 20.14 -72.92 -2.57
C THR A 162 19.95 -73.96 -3.66
N GLN A 163 19.74 -73.52 -4.91
CA GLN A 163 19.61 -74.40 -6.07
C GLN A 163 20.89 -75.20 -6.36
N ASP A 164 22.06 -74.55 -6.31
CA ASP A 164 23.35 -75.20 -6.52
C ASP A 164 23.60 -76.29 -5.47
N LEU A 165 23.22 -76.02 -4.22
CA LEU A 165 23.36 -76.95 -3.12
C LEU A 165 22.40 -78.15 -3.23
N GLU A 166 21.19 -77.95 -3.75
CA GLU A 166 20.28 -79.05 -4.09
C GLU A 166 20.82 -79.92 -5.22
N LEU A 167 21.38 -79.32 -6.27
CA LEU A 167 22.01 -80.05 -7.38
C LEU A 167 23.21 -80.87 -6.90
N ALA A 168 24.11 -80.26 -6.12
CA ALA A 168 25.26 -80.98 -5.56
C ALA A 168 24.83 -82.15 -4.66
N ARG A 169 23.76 -81.99 -3.88
CA ARG A 169 23.20 -83.09 -3.08
C ARG A 169 22.63 -84.22 -3.94
N ALA A 170 21.96 -83.88 -5.04
CA ALA A 170 21.45 -84.88 -5.98
C ALA A 170 22.58 -85.66 -6.66
N GLU A 171 23.64 -84.99 -7.10
CA GLU A 171 24.82 -85.63 -7.69
C GLU A 171 25.53 -86.58 -6.70
N VAL A 172 25.67 -86.18 -5.43
CA VAL A 172 26.23 -87.04 -4.39
C VAL A 172 25.35 -88.28 -4.19
N ALA A 173 24.03 -88.11 -4.08
CA ALA A 173 23.10 -89.22 -3.91
C ALA A 173 23.13 -90.20 -5.10
N GLU A 174 23.28 -89.71 -6.33
CA GLU A 174 23.44 -90.54 -7.52
C GLU A 174 24.73 -91.36 -7.46
N ARG A 175 25.86 -90.74 -7.10
CA ARG A 175 27.15 -91.42 -6.96
C ARG A 175 27.12 -92.51 -5.89
N ASP A 176 26.47 -92.23 -4.76
CA ASP A 176 26.32 -93.20 -3.68
C ASP A 176 25.45 -94.39 -4.14
N ALA A 177 24.37 -94.14 -4.88
CA ALA A 177 23.52 -95.20 -5.45
C ALA A 177 24.30 -96.11 -6.42
N VAL A 178 25.14 -95.54 -7.30
CA VAL A 178 26.01 -96.32 -8.20
C VAL A 178 27.01 -97.17 -7.40
N THR A 179 27.61 -96.60 -6.35
CA THR A 179 28.58 -97.31 -5.51
C THR A 179 27.96 -98.49 -4.77
N HIS A 180 26.70 -98.38 -4.34
CA HIS A 180 25.97 -99.46 -3.68
C HIS A 180 25.43 -100.54 -4.63
N ALA A 181 25.42 -100.29 -5.95
CA ALA A 181 24.93 -101.24 -6.95
C ALA A 181 26.04 -102.12 -7.59
N LEU A 182 27.31 -101.82 -7.31
CA LEU A 182 28.50 -102.57 -7.75
C LEU A 182 28.97 -103.56 -6.68
#